data_AF-A0A4P9UK27-F1
#
_entry.id   AF-A0A4P9UK27-F1
#
_cell.length_a   1.000
_cell.length_b   1.000
_cell.length_c   1.000
_cell.angle_alpha   90.00
_cell.angle_beta   90.00
_cell.angle_gamma   90.00
#
_symmetry.space_group_name_H-M   'P 1'
#
loop_
_entity.id
_entity.type
_entity.pdbx_description
1 polymer ?
#
loop_
_entity_poly.entity_id
_entity_poly.type
_entity_poly.pdbx_seq_one_letter_code
_entity_poly.pdbx_strand_id
1 'polypeptide(L)'
;MMQIFKRPKKITLWNSYHPVGAWLLLLVLAAWSVRELTELQQLMKFNAMIRQPDTIALAGDNLPPEVIFAKAVELNREGDFQQALRLYLQIEPLVDTDFRVDVKYNMGTIYLQQAAKLWNAKGVWEYGQINTLLDLAEQAFKQVLAVEPEHWQARYNLEFALRIRPPAKEAEKADWQGHKSSVHAIMPGIPEGGP
;
A
#
# COMPACT_ATOMS: atom_id res chain seq x y z
N MET A 1 -17.95 86.69 -47.61
CA MET A 1 -16.69 86.55 -46.84
C MET A 1 -16.67 85.14 -46.24
N MET A 2 -15.68 84.36 -46.65
CA MET A 2 -15.13 83.09 -46.14
C MET A 2 -15.96 82.09 -45.29
N GLN A 3 -16.03 80.87 -45.83
CA GLN A 3 -16.30 79.56 -45.22
C GLN A 3 -15.71 79.35 -43.80
N ILE A 4 -16.34 78.49 -42.98
CA ILE A 4 -15.69 77.33 -42.31
C ILE A 4 -16.81 76.35 -41.88
N PHE A 5 -17.01 75.29 -42.66
CA PHE A 5 -17.78 74.11 -42.26
C PHE A 5 -16.83 73.19 -41.48
N LYS A 6 -16.99 73.09 -40.15
CA LYS A 6 -16.22 72.16 -39.31
C LYS A 6 -16.60 70.71 -39.67
N ARG A 7 -15.69 69.98 -40.30
CA ARG A 7 -15.84 68.54 -40.55
C ARG A 7 -15.94 67.79 -39.21
N PRO A 8 -16.87 66.82 -39.04
CA PRO A 8 -16.86 65.96 -37.87
C PRO A 8 -15.58 65.11 -37.88
N LYS A 9 -14.86 65.11 -36.75
CA LYS A 9 -13.74 64.19 -36.50
C LYS A 9 -14.28 62.76 -36.65
N LYS A 10 -13.91 62.07 -37.73
CA LYS A 10 -14.07 60.63 -37.81
C LYS A 10 -13.18 60.04 -36.73
N ILE A 11 -13.79 59.55 -35.65
CA ILE A 11 -13.11 58.66 -34.71
C ILE A 11 -12.94 57.35 -35.48
N THR A 12 -11.87 57.26 -36.26
CA THR A 12 -11.37 55.98 -36.73
C THR A 12 -10.89 55.25 -35.48
N LEU A 13 -11.78 54.45 -34.89
CA LEU A 13 -11.37 53.33 -34.05
C LEU A 13 -10.40 52.53 -34.92
N TRP A 14 -9.12 52.71 -34.64
CA TRP A 14 -8.02 52.03 -35.28
C TRP A 14 -8.23 50.55 -34.97
N ASN A 15 -8.89 49.86 -35.91
CA ASN A 15 -9.11 48.42 -35.88
C ASN A 15 -7.77 47.74 -36.16
N SER A 16 -6.85 47.87 -35.20
CA SER A 16 -5.54 47.24 -35.17
C SER A 16 -5.54 46.11 -34.16
N TYR A 17 -6.65 45.37 -34.08
CA TYR A 17 -6.61 44.02 -33.55
C TYR A 17 -5.88 43.20 -34.59
N HIS A 18 -4.56 43.01 -34.40
CA HIS A 18 -3.76 42.12 -35.23
C HIS A 18 -4.47 40.76 -35.28
N PRO A 19 -5.14 40.39 -36.40
CA PRO A 19 -5.91 39.16 -36.46
C PRO A 19 -5.00 37.96 -36.19
N VAL A 20 -3.73 38.08 -36.56
CA VAL A 20 -2.66 37.12 -36.27
C VAL A 20 -2.53 36.81 -34.78
N GLY A 21 -2.62 37.81 -33.90
CA GLY A 21 -2.53 37.59 -32.45
C GLY A 21 -3.72 36.81 -31.90
N ALA A 22 -4.93 37.10 -32.40
CA ALA A 22 -6.14 36.37 -32.05
C ALA A 22 -6.08 34.91 -32.56
N TRP A 23 -5.60 34.69 -33.79
CA TRP A 23 -5.40 33.34 -34.34
C TRP A 23 -4.34 32.54 -33.57
N LEU A 24 -3.23 33.16 -33.17
CA LEU A 24 -2.21 32.50 -32.35
C LEU A 24 -2.75 32.12 -30.97
N LEU A 25 -3.54 33.00 -30.33
CA LEU A 25 -4.17 32.70 -29.05
C LEU A 25 -5.19 31.55 -29.17
N LEU A 26 -5.99 31.53 -30.25
CA LEU A 26 -6.89 30.42 -30.56
C LEU A 26 -6.14 29.10 -30.78
N LEU A 27 -4.98 29.12 -31.45
CA LEU A 27 -4.17 27.92 -31.65
C LEU A 27 -3.58 27.39 -30.34
N VAL A 28 -3.13 28.28 -29.43
CA VAL A 28 -2.64 27.90 -28.10
C VAL A 28 -3.76 27.28 -27.27
N LEU A 29 -4.95 27.89 -27.27
CA LEU A 29 -6.12 27.33 -26.57
C LEU A 29 -6.57 26.00 -27.19
N ALA A 30 -6.53 25.87 -28.51
CA ALA A 30 -6.85 24.62 -29.20
C ALA A 30 -5.86 23.51 -28.80
N ALA A 31 -4.56 23.79 -28.82
CA ALA A 31 -3.53 22.85 -28.36
C ALA A 31 -3.72 22.46 -26.88
N TRP A 32 -4.07 23.41 -26.01
CA TRP A 32 -4.38 23.14 -24.60
C TRP A 32 -5.60 22.22 -24.46
N SER A 33 -6.67 22.50 -25.19
CA SER A 33 -7.90 21.70 -25.14
C SER A 33 -7.71 20.27 -25.64
N VAL A 34 -6.85 20.07 -26.65
CA VAL A 34 -6.50 18.73 -27.16
C VAL A 34 -5.75 17.94 -26.09
N ARG A 35 -4.83 18.58 -25.37
CA ARG A 35 -4.12 17.95 -24.26
C ARG A 35 -5.10 17.52 -23.15
N GLU A 36 -5.96 18.42 -22.71
CA GLU A 36 -6.98 18.13 -21.69
C GLU A 36 -7.89 16.97 -22.12
N LEU A 37 -8.29 16.94 -23.38
CA LEU A 37 -9.12 15.86 -23.92
C LEU A 37 -8.40 14.50 -23.89
N THR A 38 -7.10 14.47 -24.18
CA THR A 38 -6.32 13.22 -24.08
C THR A 38 -6.19 12.72 -22.65
N GLU A 39 -6.03 13.63 -21.69
CA GLU A 39 -5.97 13.30 -20.26
C GLU A 39 -7.32 12.74 -19.78
N LEU A 40 -8.44 13.37 -20.16
CA LEU A 40 -9.79 12.88 -19.86
C LEU A 40 -10.06 11.49 -20.46
N GLN A 41 -9.63 11.25 -21.70
CA GLN A 41 -9.77 9.93 -22.33
C GLN A 41 -8.97 8.85 -21.59
N GLN A 42 -7.79 9.16 -21.08
CA GLN A 42 -7.00 8.24 -20.27
C GLN A 42 -7.71 7.94 -18.95
N LEU A 43 -8.24 8.95 -18.26
CA LEU A 43 -9.02 8.78 -17.02
C LEU A 43 -10.26 7.90 -17.24
N MET A 44 -10.98 8.10 -18.34
CA MET A 44 -12.14 7.26 -18.67
C MET A 44 -11.74 5.79 -18.92
N LYS A 45 -10.60 5.55 -19.58
CA LYS A 45 -10.07 4.19 -19.77
C LYS A 45 -9.69 3.53 -18.44
N PHE A 46 -9.04 4.25 -17.53
CA PHE A 46 -8.71 3.74 -16.21
C PHE A 46 -9.96 3.45 -15.37
N ASN A 47 -10.96 4.34 -15.40
CA ASN A 47 -12.24 4.10 -14.76
C ASN A 47 -12.95 2.85 -15.30
N ALA A 48 -12.83 2.58 -16.60
CA ALA A 48 -13.35 1.36 -17.19
C ALA A 48 -12.58 0.11 -16.70
N MET A 49 -11.25 0.19 -16.58
CA MET A 49 -10.42 -0.89 -16.04
C MET A 49 -10.73 -1.19 -14.57
N ILE A 50 -10.97 -0.17 -13.74
CA ILE A 50 -11.39 -0.35 -12.33
C ILE A 50 -12.74 -1.09 -12.26
N ARG A 51 -13.64 -0.85 -13.23
CA ARG A 51 -14.93 -1.55 -13.32
C ARG A 51 -14.82 -2.97 -13.86
N GLN A 52 -13.75 -3.30 -14.58
CA GLN A 52 -13.51 -4.63 -15.16
C GLN A 52 -12.08 -5.11 -14.91
N PRO A 53 -11.71 -5.40 -13.65
CA PRO A 53 -10.35 -5.77 -13.30
C PRO A 53 -9.84 -7.03 -14.01
N ASP A 54 -10.74 -7.91 -14.43
CA ASP A 54 -10.44 -9.17 -15.15
C ASP A 54 -9.67 -8.93 -16.45
N THR A 55 -9.95 -7.80 -17.10
CA THR A 55 -9.40 -7.43 -18.42
C THR A 55 -8.03 -6.76 -18.35
N ILE A 56 -7.54 -6.44 -17.14
CA ILE A 56 -6.27 -5.74 -16.94
C ILE A 56 -5.12 -6.70 -17.24
N ALA A 57 -4.43 -6.48 -18.37
CA ALA A 57 -3.19 -7.16 -18.69
C ALA A 57 -2.05 -6.62 -17.80
N LEU A 58 -1.43 -7.51 -17.01
CA LEU A 58 -0.32 -7.18 -16.10
C LEU A 58 0.98 -6.76 -16.81
N ALA A 59 1.00 -6.79 -18.14
CA ALA A 59 2.17 -6.49 -18.98
C ALA A 59 2.27 -5.01 -19.41
N GLY A 60 1.39 -4.14 -18.91
CA GLY A 60 1.43 -2.70 -19.20
C GLY A 60 2.40 -1.97 -18.27
N ASP A 61 3.55 -1.55 -18.78
CA ASP A 61 4.41 -0.60 -18.08
C ASP A 61 3.62 0.72 -17.91
N ASN A 62 3.56 1.26 -16.68
CA ASN A 62 2.87 2.50 -16.26
C ASN A 62 1.34 2.46 -16.03
N LEU A 63 0.79 1.42 -15.41
CA LEU A 63 -0.57 1.50 -14.87
C LEU A 63 -0.64 2.39 -13.60
N PRO A 64 -1.68 3.23 -13.43
CA PRO A 64 -1.89 3.98 -12.20
C PRO A 64 -2.03 3.05 -10.98
N PRO A 65 -1.55 3.47 -9.78
CA PRO A 65 -1.66 2.67 -8.56
C PRO A 65 -3.09 2.20 -8.25
N GLU A 66 -4.11 2.99 -8.55
CA GLU A 66 -5.53 2.68 -8.34
C GLU A 66 -5.99 1.50 -9.21
N VAL A 67 -5.50 1.43 -10.46
CA VAL A 67 -5.83 0.34 -11.39
C VAL A 67 -5.15 -0.96 -10.93
N ILE A 68 -3.89 -0.87 -10.49
CA ILE A 68 -3.15 -2.01 -9.95
C ILE A 68 -3.79 -2.50 -8.65
N PHE A 69 -4.20 -1.59 -7.77
CA PHE A 69 -4.94 -1.90 -6.56
C PHE A 69 -6.25 -2.66 -6.87
N ALA A 70 -7.04 -2.17 -7.82
CA ALA A 70 -8.28 -2.84 -8.23
C ALA A 70 -8.00 -4.27 -8.74
N LYS A 71 -6.92 -4.47 -9.51
CA LYS A 71 -6.49 -5.80 -9.94
C LYS A 71 -6.06 -6.69 -8.77
N ALA A 72 -5.34 -6.14 -7.80
CA ALA A 72 -4.91 -6.87 -6.61
C ALA A 72 -6.10 -7.30 -5.73
N VAL A 73 -7.14 -6.46 -5.62
CA VAL A 73 -8.39 -6.81 -4.93
C VAL A 73 -9.08 -7.98 -5.64
N GLU A 74 -9.16 -7.96 -6.97
CA GLU A 74 -9.78 -9.06 -7.71
C GLU A 74 -9.01 -10.37 -7.58
N LEU A 75 -7.68 -10.33 -7.76
CA LEU A 75 -6.83 -11.51 -7.55
C LEU A 75 -6.98 -12.10 -6.14
N ASN A 76 -7.14 -11.24 -5.13
CA ASN A 76 -7.42 -11.69 -3.77
C ASN A 76 -8.78 -12.41 -3.67
N ARG A 77 -9.83 -11.90 -4.34
CA ARG A 77 -11.16 -12.53 -4.39
C ARG A 77 -11.14 -13.89 -5.11
N GLU A 78 -10.33 -14.01 -6.16
CA GLU A 78 -10.09 -15.27 -6.87
C GLU A 78 -9.23 -16.26 -6.07
N GLY A 79 -8.64 -15.82 -4.95
CA GLY A 79 -7.78 -16.63 -4.08
C GLY A 79 -6.31 -16.69 -4.53
N ASP A 80 -5.93 -15.89 -5.54
CA ASP A 80 -4.54 -15.72 -5.97
C ASP A 80 -3.79 -14.71 -5.10
N PHE A 81 -3.59 -15.11 -3.84
CA PHE A 81 -2.95 -14.28 -2.82
C PHE A 81 -1.51 -13.90 -3.17
N GLN A 82 -0.79 -14.76 -3.89
CA GLN A 82 0.60 -14.48 -4.26
C GLN A 82 0.67 -13.34 -5.29
N GLN A 83 -0.17 -13.38 -6.32
CA GLN A 83 -0.19 -12.30 -7.31
C GLN A 83 -0.72 -11.00 -6.71
N ALA A 84 -1.80 -11.07 -5.94
CA ALA A 84 -2.35 -9.91 -5.23
C ALA A 84 -1.29 -9.22 -4.36
N LEU A 85 -0.55 -9.98 -3.55
CA LEU A 85 0.47 -9.43 -2.66
C LEU A 85 1.63 -8.77 -3.43
N ARG A 86 2.05 -9.35 -4.57
CA ARG A 86 3.07 -8.72 -5.42
C ARG A 86 2.63 -7.35 -5.93
N LEU A 87 1.37 -7.22 -6.36
CA LEU A 87 0.83 -5.95 -6.83
C LEU A 87 0.73 -4.92 -5.69
N TYR A 88 0.27 -5.33 -4.50
CA TYR A 88 0.27 -4.43 -3.35
C TYR A 88 1.67 -3.95 -2.98
N LEU A 89 2.67 -4.83 -2.96
CA LEU A 89 4.07 -4.46 -2.69
C LEU A 89 4.65 -3.51 -3.73
N GLN A 90 4.22 -3.62 -4.99
CA GLN A 90 4.64 -2.73 -6.07
C GLN A 90 4.11 -1.30 -5.87
N ILE A 91 2.86 -1.14 -5.44
CA ILE A 91 2.22 0.17 -5.32
C ILE A 91 2.38 0.84 -3.95
N GLU A 92 2.60 0.06 -2.88
CA GLU A 92 2.76 0.56 -1.52
C GLU A 92 3.73 1.75 -1.39
N PRO A 93 4.93 1.76 -2.02
CA PRO A 93 5.84 2.89 -1.89
C PRO A 93 5.43 4.11 -2.72
N LEU A 94 4.52 3.95 -3.70
CA LEU A 94 4.15 4.98 -4.68
C LEU A 94 2.95 5.82 -4.24
N VAL A 95 2.16 5.32 -3.29
CA VAL A 95 0.92 5.94 -2.83
C VAL A 95 1.13 6.84 -1.61
N ASP A 96 0.22 7.80 -1.42
CA ASP A 96 0.20 8.69 -0.27
C ASP A 96 -0.20 7.95 1.03
N THR A 97 -0.27 8.68 2.15
CA THR A 97 -0.50 8.06 3.47
C THR A 97 -1.88 7.44 3.57
N ASP A 98 -2.91 8.13 3.07
CA ASP A 98 -4.30 7.69 3.16
C ASP A 98 -4.51 6.45 2.28
N PHE A 99 -4.05 6.45 1.02
CA PHE A 99 -4.21 5.29 0.15
C PHE A 99 -3.32 4.10 0.58
N ARG A 100 -2.19 4.38 1.23
CA ARG A 100 -1.37 3.32 1.85
C ARG A 100 -2.12 2.55 2.93
N VAL A 101 -3.09 3.17 3.63
CA VAL A 101 -3.93 2.48 4.62
C VAL A 101 -4.68 1.33 3.97
N ASP A 102 -5.35 1.56 2.84
CA ASP A 102 -6.09 0.53 2.10
C ASP A 102 -5.17 -0.60 1.61
N VAL A 103 -3.99 -0.24 1.08
CA VAL A 103 -2.99 -1.22 0.64
C VAL A 103 -2.55 -2.11 1.81
N LYS A 104 -2.17 -1.51 2.95
CA LYS A 104 -1.72 -2.26 4.14
C LYS A 104 -2.83 -3.10 4.73
N TYR A 105 -4.06 -2.60 4.80
CA TYR A 105 -5.21 -3.35 5.28
C TYR A 105 -5.44 -4.62 4.44
N ASN A 106 -5.40 -4.49 3.11
CA ASN A 106 -5.55 -5.64 2.22
C ASN A 106 -4.39 -6.63 2.29
N MET A 107 -3.14 -6.15 2.39
CA MET A 107 -1.98 -7.01 2.64
C MET A 107 -2.14 -7.79 3.96
N GLY A 108 -2.51 -7.10 5.06
CA GLY A 108 -2.74 -7.72 6.36
C GLY A 108 -3.84 -8.78 6.32
N THR A 109 -4.92 -8.49 5.60
CA THR A 109 -6.04 -9.44 5.40
C THR A 109 -5.59 -10.69 4.65
N ILE A 110 -4.78 -10.54 3.60
CA ILE A 110 -4.19 -11.67 2.87
C ILE A 110 -3.32 -12.54 3.78
N TYR A 111 -2.43 -11.93 4.58
CA TYR A 111 -1.57 -12.68 5.50
C TYR A 111 -2.39 -13.46 6.52
N LEU A 112 -3.44 -12.83 7.06
CA LEU A 112 -4.35 -13.46 8.02
C LEU A 112 -5.12 -14.64 7.41
N GLN A 113 -5.65 -14.47 6.19
CA GLN A 113 -6.33 -15.53 5.45
C GLN A 113 -5.41 -16.71 5.17
N GLN A 114 -4.17 -16.46 4.75
CA GLN A 114 -3.17 -17.50 4.51
C GLN A 114 -2.78 -18.21 5.80
N ALA A 115 -2.60 -17.49 6.91
CA ALA A 115 -2.32 -18.08 8.22
C ALA A 115 -3.46 -19.00 8.66
N ALA A 116 -4.71 -18.54 8.56
CA ALA A 116 -5.89 -19.34 8.92
C ALA A 116 -6.05 -20.57 8.02
N LYS A 117 -5.81 -20.44 6.70
CA LYS A 117 -5.84 -21.57 5.77
C LYS A 117 -4.78 -22.62 6.12
N LEU A 118 -3.55 -22.17 6.41
CA LEU A 118 -2.44 -23.05 6.77
C LEU A 118 -2.68 -23.73 8.12
N TRP A 119 -3.22 -22.99 9.08
CA TRP A 119 -3.65 -23.49 10.38
C TRP A 119 -4.67 -24.63 10.23
N ASN A 120 -5.71 -24.42 9.43
CA ASN A 120 -6.74 -25.43 9.20
C ASN A 120 -6.22 -26.66 8.44
N ALA A 121 -5.27 -26.48 7.53
CA ALA A 121 -4.75 -27.57 6.69
C ALA A 121 -3.68 -28.42 7.38
N LYS A 122 -2.79 -27.80 8.17
CA LYS A 122 -1.58 -28.43 8.70
C LYS A 122 -1.39 -28.25 10.21
N GLY A 123 -2.11 -27.33 10.85
CA GLY A 123 -2.04 -27.09 12.28
C GLY A 123 -0.61 -26.83 12.77
N VAL A 124 -0.24 -27.48 13.87
CA VAL A 124 1.06 -27.30 14.55
C VAL A 124 2.28 -27.68 13.69
N TRP A 125 2.12 -28.45 12.61
CA TRP A 125 3.22 -28.87 11.75
C TRP A 125 3.87 -27.71 11.00
N GLU A 126 3.14 -26.61 10.78
CA GLU A 126 3.65 -25.40 10.11
C GLU A 126 3.72 -24.19 11.07
N TYR A 127 3.93 -24.46 12.36
CA TYR A 127 3.97 -23.44 13.42
C TYR A 127 4.80 -22.20 13.04
N GLY A 128 5.98 -22.40 12.44
CA GLY A 128 6.86 -21.30 12.04
C GLY A 128 6.23 -20.40 10.98
N GLN A 129 5.75 -21.00 9.88
CA GLN A 129 5.15 -20.25 8.78
C GLN A 129 3.86 -19.55 9.20
N ILE A 130 3.03 -20.20 10.03
CA ILE A 130 1.81 -19.60 10.57
C ILE A 130 2.15 -18.36 11.39
N ASN A 131 3.11 -18.43 12.31
CA ASN A 131 3.50 -17.27 13.11
C ASN A 131 4.11 -16.16 12.27
N THR A 132 4.93 -16.47 11.26
CA THR A 132 5.44 -15.44 10.34
C THR A 132 4.31 -14.69 9.64
N LEU A 133 3.29 -15.41 9.16
CA LEU A 133 2.12 -14.77 8.53
C LEU A 133 1.32 -13.92 9.51
N LEU A 134 1.14 -14.40 10.76
CA LEU A 134 0.45 -13.63 11.80
C LEU A 134 1.23 -12.38 12.23
N ASP A 135 2.56 -12.45 12.28
CA ASP A 135 3.42 -11.29 12.55
C ASP A 135 3.32 -10.24 11.45
N LEU A 136 3.32 -10.66 10.18
CA LEU A 136 3.12 -9.76 9.05
C LEU A 136 1.73 -9.12 9.06
N ALA A 137 0.69 -9.90 9.36
CA ALA A 137 -0.67 -9.39 9.52
C ALA A 137 -0.75 -8.36 10.66
N GLU A 138 -0.19 -8.67 11.82
CA GLU A 138 -0.14 -7.76 12.97
C GLU A 138 0.57 -6.45 12.61
N GLN A 139 1.74 -6.51 11.99
CA GLN A 139 2.50 -5.32 11.60
C GLN A 139 1.69 -4.46 10.63
N ALA A 140 1.02 -5.07 9.65
CA ALA A 140 0.20 -4.37 8.68
C ALA A 140 -1.00 -3.67 9.35
N PHE A 141 -1.74 -4.35 10.23
CA PHE A 141 -2.87 -3.74 10.94
C PHE A 141 -2.44 -2.67 11.94
N LYS A 142 -1.29 -2.82 12.59
CA LYS A 142 -0.73 -1.76 13.44
C LYS A 142 -0.36 -0.51 12.63
N GLN A 143 0.15 -0.67 11.41
CA GLN A 143 0.41 0.46 10.51
C GLN A 143 -0.88 1.17 10.10
N VAL A 144 -1.95 0.42 9.81
CA VAL A 144 -3.29 0.98 9.55
C VAL A 144 -3.78 1.79 10.75
N LEU A 145 -3.77 1.19 11.95
CA LEU A 145 -4.30 1.82 13.16
C LEU A 145 -3.45 2.99 13.68
N ALA A 146 -2.20 3.10 13.25
CA ALA A 146 -1.36 4.27 13.55
C ALA A 146 -1.83 5.51 12.80
N VAL A 147 -2.42 5.34 11.60
CA VAL A 147 -2.99 6.42 10.79
C VAL A 147 -4.47 6.61 11.08
N GLU A 148 -5.23 5.51 11.14
CA GLU A 148 -6.67 5.49 11.36
C GLU A 148 -7.05 4.66 12.61
N PRO A 149 -6.97 5.23 13.82
CA PRO A 149 -7.28 4.52 15.06
C PRO A 149 -8.73 3.97 15.13
N GLU A 150 -9.66 4.60 14.41
CA GLU A 150 -11.08 4.24 14.38
C GLU A 150 -11.42 3.18 13.31
N HIS A 151 -10.43 2.65 12.57
CA HIS A 151 -10.65 1.62 11.56
C HIS A 151 -11.06 0.29 12.20
N TRP A 152 -12.38 0.09 12.36
CA TRP A 152 -12.97 -1.02 13.09
C TRP A 152 -12.54 -2.41 12.57
N GLN A 153 -12.53 -2.60 11.26
CA GLN A 153 -12.16 -3.88 10.64
C GLN A 153 -10.70 -4.24 10.92
N ALA A 154 -9.77 -3.27 10.91
CA ALA A 154 -8.38 -3.51 11.25
C ALA A 154 -8.21 -3.88 12.73
N ARG A 155 -8.97 -3.27 13.65
CA ARG A 155 -9.00 -3.64 15.08
C ARG A 155 -9.49 -5.07 15.28
N TYR A 156 -10.58 -5.42 14.61
CA TYR A 156 -11.15 -6.77 14.66
C TYR A 156 -10.16 -7.81 14.10
N ASN A 157 -9.58 -7.56 12.93
CA ASN A 157 -8.64 -8.49 12.30
C ASN A 157 -7.33 -8.61 13.09
N LEU A 158 -6.84 -7.53 13.70
CA LEU A 158 -5.70 -7.57 14.60
C LEU A 158 -5.97 -8.45 15.82
N GLU A 159 -7.13 -8.28 16.46
CA GLU A 159 -7.51 -9.11 17.59
C GLU A 159 -7.63 -10.59 17.21
N PHE A 160 -8.24 -10.87 16.05
CA PHE A 160 -8.35 -12.23 15.54
C PHE A 160 -6.96 -12.83 15.28
N ALA A 161 -6.05 -12.08 14.64
CA ALA A 161 -4.68 -12.50 14.39
C ALA A 161 -3.94 -12.86 15.68
N LEU A 162 -4.12 -12.08 16.74
CA LEU A 162 -3.51 -12.34 18.07
C LEU A 162 -4.11 -13.58 18.74
N ARG A 163 -5.41 -13.84 18.57
CA ARG A 163 -6.10 -14.99 19.19
C ARG A 163 -5.79 -16.33 18.54
N ILE A 164 -5.59 -16.36 17.22
CA ILE A 164 -5.32 -17.61 16.51
C ILE A 164 -3.84 -18.01 16.55
N ARG A 165 -2.97 -17.21 17.18
CA ARG A 165 -1.55 -17.56 17.35
C ARG A 165 -1.42 -18.89 18.06
N PRO A 166 -0.71 -19.87 17.47
CA PRO A 166 -0.44 -21.11 18.17
C PRO A 166 0.32 -20.87 19.48
N PRO A 167 0.08 -21.68 20.52
CA PRO A 167 0.85 -21.61 21.75
C PRO A 167 2.33 -21.85 21.45
N ALA A 168 3.21 -21.18 22.20
CA ALA A 168 4.65 -21.33 22.04
C ALA A 168 5.02 -22.82 22.00
N LYS A 169 5.74 -23.24 20.95
CA LYS A 169 6.29 -24.60 20.88
C LYS A 169 7.13 -24.78 22.14
N GLU A 170 6.76 -25.74 23.00
CA GLU A 170 7.59 -26.09 24.15
C GLU A 170 9.00 -26.35 23.61
N ALA A 171 9.96 -25.57 24.10
CA ALA A 171 11.35 -25.79 23.76
C ALA A 171 11.66 -27.24 24.10
N GLU A 172 12.29 -27.97 23.17
CA GLU A 172 12.83 -29.29 23.50
C GLU A 172 13.63 -29.11 24.78
N LYS A 173 13.26 -29.86 25.83
CA LYS A 173 14.00 -29.83 27.10
C LYS A 173 15.45 -30.01 26.72
N ALA A 174 16.25 -28.97 26.93
CA ALA A 174 17.68 -29.07 26.71
C ALA A 174 18.13 -30.28 27.52
N ASP A 175 18.61 -31.33 26.83
CA ASP A 175 19.19 -32.50 27.47
C ASP A 175 20.55 -32.06 28.02
N TRP A 176 20.51 -31.18 29.01
CA TRP A 176 21.66 -30.71 29.76
C TRP A 176 22.11 -31.89 30.61
N GLN A 177 22.86 -32.79 29.99
CA GLN A 177 23.73 -33.72 30.67
C GLN A 177 24.91 -32.92 31.22
N GLY A 178 24.64 -32.12 32.26
CA GLY A 178 25.67 -31.44 33.02
C GLY A 178 26.69 -32.49 33.45
N HIS A 179 27.88 -32.46 32.84
CA HIS A 179 29.02 -33.18 33.39
C HIS A 179 29.13 -32.71 34.84
N LYS A 180 28.89 -33.61 35.79
CA LYS A 180 29.12 -33.32 37.20
C LYS A 180 30.60 -32.99 37.30
N SER A 181 30.94 -31.71 37.27
CA SER A 181 32.27 -31.25 37.59
C SER A 181 32.43 -31.59 39.07
N SER A 182 33.11 -32.70 39.37
CA SER A 182 33.56 -33.04 40.71
C SER A 182 34.65 -32.04 41.10
N VAL A 183 34.26 -30.78 41.29
CA VAL A 183 35.12 -29.77 41.88
C VAL A 183 35.01 -29.97 43.38
N HIS A 184 35.96 -30.72 43.93
CA HIS A 184 36.24 -30.67 45.36
C HIS A 184 36.58 -29.22 45.69
N ALA A 185 35.64 -28.50 46.32
CA ALA A 185 35.94 -27.21 46.92
C ALA A 185 36.84 -27.48 48.14
N ILE A 186 38.15 -27.50 47.93
CA ILE A 186 39.10 -27.43 49.02
C ILE A 186 39.07 -25.98 49.50
N MET A 187 38.19 -25.70 50.46
CA MET A 187 38.16 -24.41 51.16
C MET A 187 39.39 -24.37 52.07
N PRO A 188 40.38 -23.47 51.87
CA PRO A 188 41.53 -23.39 52.74
C PRO A 188 41.16 -22.53 53.95
N GLY A 189 41.11 -23.12 55.14
CA GLY A 189 41.01 -22.29 56.36
C GLY A 189 40.38 -22.88 57.61
N ILE A 190 40.15 -24.18 57.73
CA ILE A 190 39.74 -24.77 59.02
C ILE A 190 40.92 -25.55 59.59
N PRO A 191 41.66 -25.00 60.57
CA PRO A 191 42.70 -25.76 61.27
C PRO A 191 42.04 -26.82 62.16
N GLU A 192 42.38 -28.10 61.95
CA GLU A 192 42.13 -29.18 62.89
C GLU A 192 42.95 -28.94 64.18
N GLY A 193 42.30 -28.87 65.34
CA GLY A 193 43.03 -28.92 66.62
C GLY A 193 42.28 -28.50 67.90
N GLY A 194 41.59 -29.47 68.52
CA GLY A 194 41.45 -29.65 69.99
C GLY A 194 40.29 -28.95 70.72
N PRO A 195 39.93 -29.39 71.95
CA PRO A 195 40.34 -30.58 72.72
C PRO A 195 39.42 -31.82 72.56
#